data_AF-A0A6A4SUD1-F1
#
_entry.id   AF-A0A6A4SUD1-F1
#
_cell.length_a   1.000
_cell.length_b   1.000
_cell.length_c   1.000
_cell.angle_alpha   90.00
_cell.angle_beta   90.00
_cell.angle_gamma   90.00
#
_symmetry.space_group_name_H-M   'P 1'
#
loop_
_entity.id
_entity.type
_entity.pdbx_description
1 polymer ?
#
loop_
_entity_poly.entity_id
_entity_poly.type
_entity_poly.pdbx_seq_one_letter_code
_entity_poly.pdbx_strand_id
1 'polypeptide(L)'
;MVANSALVRAREERDYYSLCMKQPIGKKLFQLFCRSRPDLQNYMSFLDALDTFEEKSDIERREFGISIIQRFLMSQSGQCVPTGPRHEQSCSQSLELDPCGDVFRDCREELHQHLSGEPFVQYQESMFFDRFLQWKTLERKPISKQRFRQYRLLGKGGFGEVWACQVRATGMMYACKKLEKTHVKKRQGEAMALNEKQLLEGLDSRFVVSLAYAYETKHALCMVLTMMSGGDLRFHISNIGAPGLERDRVCFYAAEVCCGLIHLHQTSILYRDLKPENILLDDNGHIRISDLGLAVRLSEGSLVRGRVGTLGYMAPEVIGHEHYGMSADWWGLGCLIYEMTAGQPPFRARGDHPSASEMERKIQTQREEYSDKFSKEAKDLCTSPRHVYCSDVQDIEEFSSVKGVTLNQTDNSFYSKFNTGSVPITWQNEMIETGCFRELNIFGPAGTRSPDLDWSQNPGSPKRSLMDRIFHRHQTSDPATEDGKQKLLPSETYMKSGLLRTTL
;
A
#
# COMPACT_ATOMS: atom_id res chain seq x y z
N MET A 1 12.09 -15.62 25.09
CA MET A 1 11.08 -15.53 24.01
C MET A 1 9.83 -16.36 24.30
N VAL A 2 9.97 -17.60 24.77
CA VAL A 2 8.85 -18.53 25.04
C VAL A 2 7.76 -17.98 25.99
N ALA A 3 8.13 -17.27 27.07
CA ALA A 3 7.16 -16.61 27.97
C ALA A 3 6.38 -15.45 27.31
N ASN A 4 6.95 -14.78 26.30
CA ASN A 4 6.24 -13.75 25.53
C ASN A 4 5.25 -14.37 24.54
N SER A 5 5.53 -15.55 24.00
CA SER A 5 4.64 -16.23 23.06
C SER A 5 3.29 -16.63 23.68
N ALA A 6 3.24 -16.97 24.97
CA ALA A 6 1.98 -17.28 25.66
C ALA A 6 1.08 -16.05 25.83
N LEU A 7 1.66 -14.89 26.15
CA LEU A 7 0.95 -13.61 26.23
C LEU A 7 0.46 -13.13 24.87
N VAL A 8 1.27 -13.33 23.82
CA VAL A 8 0.87 -13.05 22.43
C VAL A 8 -0.27 -13.99 22.02
N ARG A 9 -0.16 -15.29 22.31
CA ARG A 9 -1.19 -16.30 22.02
C ARG A 9 -2.55 -15.96 22.64
N ALA A 10 -2.58 -15.37 23.84
CA ALA A 10 -3.82 -14.95 24.50
C ALA A 10 -4.45 -13.68 23.89
N ARG A 11 -3.66 -12.88 23.16
CA ARG A 11 -4.08 -11.61 22.57
C ARG A 11 -4.37 -11.68 21.07
N GLU A 12 -3.90 -12.73 20.38
CA GLU A 12 -4.20 -12.91 18.96
C GLU A 12 -5.68 -13.24 18.74
N GLU A 13 -6.27 -12.52 17.79
CA GLU A 13 -7.55 -12.88 17.20
C GLU A 13 -7.44 -14.26 16.54
N ARG A 14 -8.46 -15.11 16.73
CA ARG A 14 -8.52 -16.47 16.16
C ARG A 14 -9.36 -16.51 14.89
N ASP A 15 -9.22 -15.49 14.05
CA ASP A 15 -9.92 -15.41 12.76
C ASP A 15 -9.05 -15.99 11.64
N TYR A 16 -9.62 -16.94 10.89
CA TYR A 16 -8.92 -17.62 9.80
C TYR A 16 -8.53 -16.64 8.68
N TYR A 17 -9.41 -15.73 8.28
CA TYR A 17 -9.15 -14.81 7.17
C TYR A 17 -8.06 -13.80 7.54
N SER A 18 -8.07 -13.30 8.77
CA SER A 18 -7.04 -12.42 9.32
C SER A 18 -5.66 -13.10 9.38
N LEU A 19 -5.60 -14.32 9.94
CA LEU A 19 -4.33 -15.00 10.19
C LEU A 19 -3.76 -15.72 8.98
N CYS A 20 -4.60 -16.41 8.21
CA CYS A 20 -4.17 -17.34 7.16
C CYS A 20 -4.36 -16.80 5.74
N MET A 21 -5.08 -15.69 5.56
CA MET A 21 -5.31 -15.09 4.24
C MET A 21 -4.68 -13.70 4.12
N LYS A 22 -4.99 -12.78 5.05
CA LYS A 22 -4.52 -11.39 4.99
C LYS A 22 -3.07 -11.23 5.42
N GLN A 23 -2.63 -11.94 6.45
CA GLN A 23 -1.25 -11.82 6.97
C GLN A 23 -0.27 -12.68 6.16
N PRO A 24 0.70 -12.10 5.44
CA PRO A 24 1.58 -12.84 4.52
C PRO A 24 2.38 -13.98 5.17
N ILE A 25 2.97 -13.75 6.35
CA ILE A 25 3.72 -14.79 7.08
C ILE A 25 2.76 -15.86 7.60
N GLY A 26 1.58 -15.46 8.09
CA GLY A 26 0.56 -16.40 8.56
C GLY A 26 0.03 -17.30 7.44
N LYS A 27 -0.27 -16.74 6.26
CA LYS A 27 -0.61 -17.49 5.04
C LYS A 27 0.48 -18.51 4.69
N LYS A 28 1.75 -18.08 4.65
CA LYS A 28 2.87 -19.00 4.35
C LYS A 28 3.03 -20.12 5.37
N LEU A 29 2.90 -19.83 6.66
CA LEU A 29 3.02 -20.84 7.73
C LEU A 29 1.83 -21.81 7.73
N PHE A 30 0.62 -21.33 7.46
CA PHE A 30 -0.55 -22.18 7.28
C PHE A 30 -0.40 -23.09 6.06
N GLN A 31 0.06 -22.56 4.94
CA GLN A 31 0.34 -23.37 3.75
C GLN A 31 1.45 -24.42 3.99
N LEU A 32 2.50 -24.10 4.75
CA LEU A 32 3.52 -25.07 5.15
C LEU A 32 2.92 -26.19 6.02
N PHE A 33 2.05 -25.84 6.96
CA PHE A 33 1.29 -26.82 7.74
C PHE A 33 0.44 -27.72 6.84
N CYS A 34 -0.38 -27.15 5.95
CA CYS A 34 -1.23 -27.94 5.05
C CYS A 34 -0.42 -28.85 4.13
N ARG A 35 0.70 -28.37 3.58
CA ARG A 35 1.57 -29.18 2.71
C ARG A 35 2.29 -30.31 3.45
N SER A 36 2.47 -30.18 4.78
CA SER A 36 3.04 -31.26 5.61
C SER A 36 2.08 -32.42 5.84
N ARG A 37 0.81 -32.30 5.40
CA ARG A 37 -0.27 -33.23 5.68
C ARG A 37 -0.82 -33.88 4.42
N PRO A 38 -0.72 -35.22 4.28
CA PRO A 38 -1.23 -35.92 3.11
C PRO A 38 -2.71 -35.66 2.81
N ASP A 39 -3.54 -35.56 3.86
CA ASP A 39 -4.99 -35.33 3.74
C ASP A 39 -5.35 -33.94 3.19
N LEU A 40 -4.42 -32.97 3.24
CA LEU A 40 -4.63 -31.61 2.75
C LEU A 40 -3.92 -31.32 1.41
N GLN A 41 -3.16 -32.27 0.86
CA GLN A 41 -2.35 -32.04 -0.33
C GLN A 41 -3.17 -31.71 -1.58
N ASN A 42 -4.31 -32.37 -1.78
CA ASN A 42 -5.18 -32.09 -2.92
C ASN A 42 -5.78 -30.69 -2.84
N TYR A 43 -6.17 -30.23 -1.65
CA TYR A 43 -6.66 -28.86 -1.44
C TYR A 43 -5.59 -27.81 -1.74
N MET A 44 -4.33 -28.05 -1.34
CA MET A 44 -3.23 -27.12 -1.64
C MET A 44 -2.86 -27.10 -3.11
N SER A 45 -2.86 -28.26 -3.76
CA SER A 45 -2.64 -28.35 -5.20
C SER A 45 -3.75 -27.68 -5.99
N PHE A 46 -4.99 -27.77 -5.50
CA PHE A 46 -6.13 -27.09 -6.10
C PHE A 46 -6.02 -25.57 -5.92
N LEU A 47 -5.72 -25.09 -4.72
CA LEU A 47 -5.50 -23.66 -4.45
C LEU A 47 -4.39 -23.06 -5.33
N ASP A 48 -3.27 -23.76 -5.48
CA ASP A 48 -2.16 -23.32 -6.35
C ASP A 48 -2.62 -23.24 -7.83
N ALA A 49 -3.48 -24.16 -8.27
CA ALA A 49 -4.05 -24.13 -9.61
C ALA A 49 -5.05 -22.98 -9.80
N LEU A 50 -5.88 -22.67 -8.80
CA LEU A 50 -6.78 -21.52 -8.82
C LEU A 50 -6.00 -20.20 -8.89
N ASP A 51 -4.95 -20.05 -8.08
CA ASP A 51 -4.08 -18.86 -8.11
C ASP A 51 -3.40 -18.72 -9.49
N THR A 52 -2.94 -19.82 -10.08
CA THR A 52 -2.35 -19.82 -11.44
C THR A 52 -3.37 -19.42 -12.51
N PHE A 53 -4.64 -19.79 -12.36
CA PHE A 53 -5.69 -19.51 -13.34
C PHE A 53 -5.98 -18.00 -13.44
N GLU A 54 -5.96 -17.29 -12.32
CA GLU A 54 -6.18 -15.84 -12.28
C GLU A 54 -5.09 -15.07 -13.04
N GLU A 55 -3.86 -15.60 -13.03
CA GLU A 55 -2.69 -15.04 -13.72
C GLU A 55 -2.63 -15.39 -15.22
N LYS A 56 -3.44 -16.34 -15.70
CA LYS A 56 -3.46 -16.74 -17.11
C LYS A 56 -4.06 -15.65 -18.00
N SER A 57 -3.53 -15.54 -19.21
CA SER A 57 -4.14 -14.71 -20.26
C SER A 57 -5.52 -15.26 -20.64
N ASP A 58 -6.39 -14.41 -21.20
CA ASP A 58 -7.76 -14.81 -21.59
C ASP A 58 -7.77 -16.00 -22.56
N ILE A 59 -6.74 -16.14 -23.40
CA ILE A 59 -6.57 -17.26 -24.34
C ILE A 59 -6.22 -18.56 -23.60
N GLU A 60 -5.31 -18.50 -22.63
CA GLU A 60 -4.84 -19.69 -21.90
C GLU A 60 -5.83 -20.16 -20.83
N ARG A 61 -6.67 -19.27 -20.30
CA ARG A 61 -7.62 -19.59 -19.23
C ARG A 61 -8.53 -20.75 -19.59
N ARG A 62 -9.01 -20.83 -20.84
CA ARG A 62 -9.93 -21.90 -21.24
C ARG A 62 -9.30 -23.29 -21.10
N GLU A 63 -8.14 -23.50 -21.71
CA GLU A 63 -7.46 -24.80 -21.66
C GLU A 63 -7.02 -25.15 -20.24
N PHE A 64 -6.50 -24.15 -19.51
CA PHE A 64 -6.06 -24.36 -18.13
C PHE A 64 -7.24 -24.65 -17.19
N GLY A 65 -8.37 -23.95 -17.34
CA GLY A 65 -9.59 -24.17 -16.58
C GLY A 65 -10.17 -25.58 -16.80
N ILE A 66 -10.13 -26.10 -18.03
CA ILE A 66 -10.52 -27.49 -18.31
C ILE A 66 -9.62 -28.46 -17.53
N SER A 67 -8.31 -28.19 -17.47
CA SER A 67 -7.38 -29.01 -16.70
C SER A 67 -7.69 -28.98 -15.19
N ILE A 68 -8.16 -27.85 -14.65
CA ILE A 68 -8.57 -27.72 -13.25
C ILE A 68 -9.80 -28.58 -12.98
N ILE A 69 -10.82 -28.50 -13.84
CA ILE A 69 -12.06 -29.28 -13.72
C ILE A 69 -11.73 -30.77 -13.73
N GLN A 70 -10.95 -31.23 -14.71
CA GLN A 70 -10.56 -32.63 -14.86
C GLN A 70 -9.77 -33.16 -13.66
N ARG A 71 -8.88 -32.35 -13.09
CA ARG A 71 -7.99 -32.79 -12.00
C ARG A 71 -8.67 -32.73 -10.64
N PHE A 72 -9.42 -31.67 -10.35
CA PHE A 72 -9.86 -31.38 -8.99
C PHE A 72 -11.37 -31.53 -8.79
N LEU A 73 -12.19 -31.42 -9.84
CA LEU A 73 -13.65 -31.46 -9.71
C LEU A 73 -14.24 -32.82 -10.11
N MET A 74 -13.63 -33.53 -11.06
CA MET A 74 -14.14 -34.83 -11.50
C MET A 74 -13.87 -35.96 -10.49
N SER A 75 -14.92 -36.68 -10.10
CA SER A 75 -14.86 -37.76 -9.09
C SER A 75 -13.91 -38.92 -9.45
N GLN A 76 -13.59 -39.12 -10.72
CA GLN A 76 -12.69 -40.19 -11.17
C GLN A 76 -11.20 -39.82 -11.00
N SER A 77 -10.88 -38.56 -10.70
CA SER A 77 -9.50 -38.09 -10.54
C SER A 77 -8.94 -38.44 -9.15
N GLY A 78 -7.70 -38.93 -9.11
CA GLY A 78 -6.96 -39.13 -7.87
C GLY A 78 -6.60 -37.83 -7.13
N GLN A 79 -6.72 -36.67 -7.80
CA GLN A 79 -6.54 -35.35 -7.20
C GLN A 79 -7.87 -34.66 -6.84
N CYS A 80 -9.01 -35.35 -7.00
CA CYS A 80 -10.32 -34.79 -6.72
C CYS A 80 -10.41 -34.28 -5.27
N VAL A 81 -10.90 -33.05 -5.10
CA VAL A 81 -11.25 -32.53 -3.77
C VAL A 81 -12.71 -32.90 -3.46
N PRO A 82 -13.05 -33.30 -2.21
CA PRO A 82 -14.40 -33.76 -1.86
C PRO A 82 -15.55 -32.81 -2.24
N THR A 83 -15.31 -31.51 -2.23
CA THR A 83 -16.29 -30.47 -2.59
C THR A 83 -16.39 -30.24 -4.10
N GLY A 84 -15.39 -30.70 -4.86
CA GLY A 84 -15.21 -30.41 -6.27
C GLY A 84 -16.35 -30.86 -7.19
N PRO A 85 -16.87 -32.10 -7.09
CA PRO A 85 -17.90 -32.62 -8.00
C PRO A 85 -19.20 -31.79 -8.05
N ARG A 86 -19.50 -31.03 -6.99
CA ARG A 86 -20.69 -30.15 -6.96
C ARG A 86 -20.58 -28.96 -7.92
N HIS A 87 -19.35 -28.54 -8.22
CA HIS A 87 -19.05 -27.38 -9.07
C HIS A 87 -18.68 -27.74 -10.49
N GLU A 88 -18.50 -29.03 -10.81
CA GLU A 88 -18.04 -29.49 -12.13
C GLU A 88 -18.89 -28.89 -13.27
N GLN A 89 -20.21 -29.01 -13.16
CA GLN A 89 -21.14 -28.58 -14.20
C GLN A 89 -21.20 -27.05 -14.33
N SER A 90 -21.27 -26.31 -13.21
CA SER A 90 -21.35 -24.85 -13.22
C SER A 90 -20.06 -24.22 -13.75
N CYS A 91 -18.90 -24.71 -13.30
CA CYS A 91 -17.60 -24.22 -13.79
C CYS A 91 -17.40 -24.55 -15.27
N SER A 92 -17.81 -25.74 -15.74
CA SER A 92 -17.71 -26.10 -17.17
C SER A 92 -18.53 -25.16 -18.05
N GLN A 93 -19.78 -24.89 -17.65
CA GLN A 93 -20.65 -23.97 -18.38
C GLN A 93 -20.12 -22.53 -18.35
N SER A 94 -19.67 -22.06 -17.19
CA SER A 94 -19.09 -20.72 -17.06
C SER A 94 -17.85 -20.57 -17.95
N LEU A 95 -16.97 -21.56 -17.96
CA LEU A 95 -15.74 -21.55 -18.75
C LEU A 95 -15.99 -21.59 -20.28
N GLU A 96 -17.08 -22.24 -20.71
CA GLU A 96 -17.49 -22.26 -22.12
C GLU A 96 -18.07 -20.93 -22.58
N LEU A 97 -18.81 -20.24 -21.71
CA LEU A 97 -19.46 -18.96 -22.01
C LEU A 97 -18.48 -17.78 -21.95
N ASP A 98 -17.80 -17.62 -20.81
CA ASP A 98 -16.86 -16.52 -20.56
C ASP A 98 -15.76 -16.99 -19.58
N PRO A 99 -14.53 -17.24 -20.05
CA PRO A 99 -13.41 -17.69 -19.22
C PRO A 99 -12.80 -16.53 -18.41
N CYS A 100 -13.64 -15.73 -17.74
CA CYS A 100 -13.20 -14.65 -16.87
C CYS A 100 -12.63 -15.20 -15.54
N GLY A 101 -11.96 -14.35 -14.76
CA GLY A 101 -11.28 -14.76 -13.53
C GLY A 101 -12.21 -15.37 -12.46
N ASP A 102 -13.52 -15.16 -12.58
CA ASP A 102 -14.51 -15.55 -11.57
C ASP A 102 -15.08 -16.96 -11.74
N VAL A 103 -14.69 -17.70 -12.79
CA VAL A 103 -15.21 -19.05 -13.10
C VAL A 103 -15.15 -20.02 -11.90
N PHE A 104 -14.13 -19.90 -11.05
CA PHE A 104 -13.90 -20.77 -9.90
C PHE A 104 -14.12 -20.08 -8.55
N ARG A 105 -14.84 -18.95 -8.52
CA ARG A 105 -15.08 -18.19 -7.28
C ARG A 105 -15.72 -19.05 -6.20
N ASP A 106 -16.81 -19.75 -6.52
CA ASP A 106 -17.54 -20.61 -5.56
C ASP A 106 -16.67 -21.77 -5.06
N CYS A 107 -15.84 -22.34 -5.95
CA CYS A 107 -14.87 -23.37 -5.58
C CYS A 107 -13.86 -22.84 -4.56
N ARG A 108 -13.34 -21.62 -4.78
CA ARG A 108 -12.38 -20.96 -3.89
C ARG A 108 -13.02 -20.67 -2.54
N GLU A 109 -14.26 -20.19 -2.51
CA GLU A 109 -15.01 -19.91 -1.28
C GLU A 109 -15.23 -21.19 -0.45
N GLU A 110 -15.72 -22.28 -1.05
CA GLU A 110 -15.95 -23.53 -0.33
C GLU A 110 -14.64 -24.19 0.13
N LEU A 111 -13.56 -24.07 -0.66
CA LEU A 111 -12.23 -24.50 -0.24
C LEU A 111 -11.76 -23.74 1.01
N HIS A 112 -11.91 -22.42 1.05
CA HIS A 112 -11.56 -21.65 2.24
C HIS A 112 -12.49 -21.93 3.41
N GLN A 113 -13.77 -22.19 3.17
CA GLN A 113 -14.71 -22.62 4.21
C GLN A 113 -14.24 -23.93 4.86
N HIS A 114 -13.84 -24.92 4.07
CA HIS A 114 -13.26 -26.16 4.60
C HIS A 114 -11.99 -25.92 5.41
N LEU A 115 -11.03 -25.17 4.85
CA LEU A 115 -9.75 -24.89 5.50
C LEU A 115 -9.90 -24.07 6.78
N SER A 116 -10.95 -23.25 6.89
CA SER A 116 -11.26 -22.45 8.08
C SER A 116 -11.80 -23.26 9.27
N GLY A 117 -12.22 -24.51 9.03
CA GLY A 117 -12.74 -25.42 10.04
C GLY A 117 -11.63 -26.20 10.76
N GLU A 118 -11.78 -27.52 10.77
CA GLU A 118 -10.85 -28.44 11.48
C GLU A 118 -9.36 -28.25 11.10
N PRO A 119 -8.98 -28.04 9.81
CA PRO A 119 -7.58 -27.78 9.47
C PRO A 119 -7.00 -26.55 10.18
N PHE A 120 -7.77 -25.48 10.35
CA PHE A 120 -7.33 -24.27 11.04
C PHE A 120 -7.19 -24.50 12.55
N VAL A 121 -8.09 -25.24 13.18
CA VAL A 121 -7.97 -25.62 14.61
C VAL A 121 -6.68 -26.41 14.83
N GLN A 122 -6.42 -27.41 13.99
CA GLN A 122 -5.22 -28.23 14.07
C GLN A 122 -3.94 -27.43 13.77
N TYR A 123 -4.01 -26.42 12.89
CA TYR A 123 -2.92 -25.48 12.68
C TYR A 123 -2.60 -24.69 13.96
N GLN A 124 -3.61 -24.19 14.68
CA GLN A 124 -3.43 -23.42 15.92
C GLN A 124 -2.76 -24.23 17.05
N GLU A 125 -2.86 -25.55 17.00
CA GLU A 125 -2.22 -26.47 17.94
C GLU A 125 -0.81 -26.93 17.47
N SER A 126 -0.45 -26.61 16.23
CA SER A 126 0.80 -27.04 15.61
C SER A 126 1.99 -26.13 15.96
N MET A 127 3.21 -26.65 15.73
CA MET A 127 4.44 -25.85 15.83
C MET A 127 4.53 -24.72 14.79
N PHE A 128 3.77 -24.78 13.69
CA PHE A 128 3.74 -23.71 12.69
C PHE A 128 3.07 -22.46 13.24
N PHE A 129 2.02 -22.63 14.06
CA PHE A 129 1.40 -21.51 14.75
C PHE A 129 2.28 -20.98 15.89
N ASP A 130 3.02 -21.85 16.60
CA ASP A 130 4.04 -21.40 17.56
C ASP A 130 5.10 -20.50 16.89
N ARG A 131 5.54 -20.90 15.69
CA ARG A 131 6.44 -20.10 14.86
C ARG A 131 5.81 -18.79 14.41
N PHE A 132 4.53 -18.79 14.03
CA PHE A 132 3.80 -17.56 13.71
C PHE A 132 3.81 -16.58 14.90
N LEU A 133 3.56 -17.07 16.12
CA LEU A 133 3.58 -16.25 17.33
C LEU A 133 4.97 -15.66 17.64
N GLN A 134 6.05 -16.38 17.30
CA GLN A 134 7.42 -15.82 17.38
C GLN A 134 7.59 -14.67 16.39
N TRP A 135 7.13 -14.80 15.14
CA TRP A 135 7.14 -13.71 14.16
C TRP A 135 6.33 -12.50 14.63
N LYS A 136 5.13 -12.72 15.20
CA LYS A 136 4.31 -11.65 15.81
C LYS A 136 5.01 -10.96 16.97
N THR A 137 5.81 -11.69 17.74
CA THR A 137 6.62 -11.10 18.82
C THR A 137 7.71 -10.17 18.28
N LEU A 138 8.32 -10.51 17.14
CA LEU A 138 9.32 -9.66 16.47
C LEU A 138 8.68 -8.43 15.81
N GLU A 139 7.54 -8.61 15.16
CA GLU A 139 6.73 -7.54 14.56
C GLU A 139 6.42 -6.48 15.62
N ARG A 140 5.91 -6.88 16.79
CA ARG A 140 5.50 -5.97 17.87
C ARG A 140 6.64 -5.32 18.66
N LYS A 141 7.90 -5.53 18.28
CA LYS A 141 9.02 -4.85 18.96
C LYS A 141 8.91 -3.33 18.74
N PRO A 142 9.12 -2.51 19.78
CA PRO A 142 9.06 -1.05 19.65
C PRO A 142 9.97 -0.53 18.54
N ILE A 143 9.48 0.46 17.80
CA ILE A 143 10.20 1.08 16.69
C ILE A 143 10.83 2.39 17.17
N SER A 144 12.09 2.62 16.76
CA SER A 144 12.80 3.87 17.02
C SER A 144 13.62 4.28 15.80
N LYS A 145 14.09 5.53 15.78
CA LYS A 145 14.95 6.07 14.71
C LYS A 145 16.19 5.22 14.42
N GLN A 146 16.69 4.47 15.41
CA GLN A 146 17.91 3.65 15.27
C GLN A 146 17.72 2.47 14.31
N ARG A 147 16.47 2.01 14.11
CA ARG A 147 16.15 0.93 13.16
C ARG A 147 16.44 1.32 11.72
N PHE A 148 16.51 2.63 11.43
CA PHE A 148 16.65 3.15 10.09
C PHE A 148 18.01 3.79 9.86
N ARG A 149 18.52 3.68 8.63
CA ARG A 149 19.60 4.51 8.10
C ARG A 149 18.98 5.53 7.16
N GLN A 150 19.23 6.81 7.40
CA GLN A 150 18.72 7.91 6.57
C GLN A 150 19.66 8.21 5.41
N TYR A 151 19.11 8.54 4.25
CA TYR A 151 19.80 8.90 3.02
C TYR A 151 19.41 10.32 2.55
N ARG A 152 19.18 10.52 1.25
CA ARG A 152 18.87 11.82 0.64
C ARG A 152 17.46 12.30 0.93
N LEU A 153 17.27 13.61 0.92
CA LEU A 153 15.95 14.24 0.87
C LEU A 153 15.29 13.93 -0.48
N LEU A 154 14.01 13.57 -0.45
CA LEU A 154 13.19 13.27 -1.63
C LEU A 154 12.22 14.41 -1.95
N GLY A 155 11.68 15.06 -0.92
CA GLY A 155 10.73 16.15 -1.09
C GLY A 155 10.49 16.93 0.19
N LYS A 156 9.86 18.08 0.06
CA LYS A 156 9.41 18.93 1.18
C LYS A 156 7.91 19.17 1.03
N GLY A 157 7.17 19.01 2.13
CA GLY A 157 5.72 19.22 2.19
C GLY A 157 5.34 20.21 3.28
N GLY A 158 4.03 20.46 3.43
CA GLY A 158 3.53 21.50 4.34
C GLY A 158 3.91 21.34 5.81
N PHE A 159 4.11 20.11 6.28
CA PHE A 159 4.42 19.80 7.68
C PHE A 159 5.86 19.32 7.93
N GLY A 160 6.68 19.21 6.88
CA GLY A 160 8.06 18.75 7.02
C GLY A 160 8.63 18.14 5.75
N GLU A 161 9.40 17.07 5.90
CA GLU A 161 10.31 16.58 4.87
C GLU A 161 10.14 15.09 4.64
N VAL A 162 10.36 14.64 3.40
CA VAL A 162 10.37 13.23 3.02
C VAL A 162 11.79 12.80 2.70
N TRP A 163 12.30 11.80 3.41
CA TRP A 163 13.68 11.32 3.30
C TRP A 163 13.73 9.87 2.85
N ALA A 164 14.64 9.51 1.94
CA ALA A 164 14.94 8.09 1.71
C ALA A 164 15.55 7.48 2.98
N CYS A 165 15.10 6.29 3.36
CA CYS A 165 15.66 5.54 4.47
C CYS A 165 15.73 4.05 4.17
N GLN A 166 16.51 3.32 4.97
CA GLN A 166 16.67 1.88 4.85
C GLN A 166 16.50 1.22 6.21
N VAL A 167 15.76 0.13 6.29
CA VAL A 167 15.71 -0.70 7.50
C VAL A 167 17.04 -1.43 7.64
N ARG A 168 17.75 -1.21 8.75
CA ARG A 168 19.12 -1.75 8.94
C ARG A 168 19.18 -3.27 8.93
N ALA A 169 18.16 -3.93 9.47
CA ALA A 169 18.14 -5.38 9.64
C ALA A 169 17.90 -6.13 8.33
N THR A 170 17.06 -5.57 7.44
CA THR A 170 16.57 -6.24 6.24
C THR A 170 17.14 -5.65 4.95
N GLY A 171 17.68 -4.43 5.01
CA GLY A 171 18.15 -3.70 3.84
C GLY A 171 17.03 -3.08 2.99
N MET A 172 15.75 -3.22 3.38
CA MET A 172 14.62 -2.68 2.62
C MET A 172 14.65 -1.15 2.60
N MET A 173 14.44 -0.58 1.41
CA MET A 173 14.38 0.87 1.16
C MET A 173 12.95 1.40 1.30
N TYR A 174 12.81 2.57 1.92
CA TYR A 174 11.54 3.26 2.15
C TYR A 174 11.68 4.77 2.01
N ALA A 175 10.55 5.47 1.94
CA ALA A 175 10.45 6.90 2.13
C ALA A 175 9.95 7.22 3.56
N CYS A 176 10.63 8.09 4.29
CA CYS A 176 10.27 8.53 5.63
C CYS A 176 9.70 9.95 5.58
N LYS A 177 8.38 10.09 5.60
CA LYS A 177 7.67 11.37 5.75
C LYS A 177 7.76 11.79 7.22
N LYS A 178 8.51 12.84 7.50
CA LYS A 178 8.73 13.40 8.83
C LYS A 178 7.92 14.68 8.99
N LEU A 179 6.98 14.65 9.92
CA LEU A 179 6.14 15.80 10.29
C LEU A 179 6.72 16.43 11.56
N GLU A 180 7.19 17.68 11.47
CA GLU A 180 7.74 18.37 12.62
C GLU A 180 6.64 18.69 13.65
N LYS A 181 6.80 18.23 14.89
CA LYS A 181 5.77 18.35 15.95
C LYS A 181 5.34 19.80 16.18
N THR A 182 6.29 20.73 16.11
CA THR A 182 6.05 22.17 16.23
C THR A 182 5.23 22.73 15.07
N HIS A 183 5.48 22.27 13.83
CA HIS A 183 4.71 22.68 12.65
C HIS A 183 3.30 22.08 12.64
N VAL A 184 3.17 20.81 13.01
CA VAL A 184 1.87 20.14 13.18
C VAL A 184 1.01 20.92 14.17
N LYS A 185 1.54 21.22 15.36
CA LYS A 185 0.80 21.95 16.40
C LYS A 185 0.41 23.37 15.98
N LYS A 186 1.32 24.13 15.36
CA LYS A 186 1.00 25.51 14.94
C LYS A 186 -0.16 25.55 13.93
N ARG A 187 -0.24 24.54 13.06
CA ARG A 187 -1.21 24.45 11.98
C ARG A 187 -2.46 23.66 12.37
N GLN A 188 -2.59 23.25 13.63
CA GLN A 188 -3.67 22.38 14.09
C GLN A 188 -3.80 21.11 13.23
N GLY A 189 -2.67 20.59 12.75
CA GLY A 189 -2.58 19.48 11.81
C GLY A 189 -2.64 18.10 12.47
N GLU A 190 -2.89 18.00 13.78
CA GLU A 190 -2.89 16.75 14.53
C GLU A 190 -3.93 15.77 13.97
N ALA A 191 -5.15 16.25 13.74
CA ALA A 191 -6.23 15.42 13.19
C ALA A 191 -5.91 14.94 11.78
N MET A 192 -5.34 15.80 10.93
CA MET A 192 -4.95 15.47 9.56
C MET A 192 -3.84 14.42 9.53
N ALA A 193 -2.80 14.59 10.34
CA ALA A 193 -1.69 13.65 10.45
C ALA A 193 -2.13 12.29 11.00
N LEU A 194 -3.02 12.27 12.01
CA LEU A 194 -3.56 11.02 12.54
C LEU A 194 -4.45 10.31 11.51
N ASN A 195 -5.30 11.07 10.82
CA ASN A 195 -6.20 10.55 9.80
C ASN A 195 -5.42 9.93 8.64
N GLU A 196 -4.44 10.63 8.07
CA GLU A 196 -3.57 10.08 7.02
C GLU A 196 -2.94 8.76 7.46
N LYS A 197 -2.37 8.73 8.67
CA LYS A 197 -1.75 7.53 9.25
C LYS A 197 -2.76 6.40 9.35
N GLN A 198 -3.94 6.64 9.93
CA GLN A 198 -4.98 5.62 10.15
C GLN A 198 -5.55 5.06 8.85
N LEU A 199 -5.73 5.90 7.83
CA LEU A 199 -6.17 5.44 6.51
C LEU A 199 -5.11 4.53 5.89
N LEU A 200 -3.85 4.95 5.91
CA LEU A 200 -2.74 4.16 5.36
C LEU A 200 -2.49 2.84 6.11
N GLU A 201 -2.75 2.78 7.43
CA GLU A 201 -2.66 1.53 8.21
C GLU A 201 -3.68 0.48 7.76
N GLY A 202 -4.85 0.91 7.32
CA GLY A 202 -5.96 0.03 6.91
C GLY A 202 -5.97 -0.31 5.42
N LEU A 203 -5.01 0.19 4.65
CA LEU A 203 -4.95 0.03 3.19
C LEU A 203 -3.86 -0.95 2.77
N ASP A 204 -4.23 -1.88 1.89
CA ASP A 204 -3.32 -2.82 1.24
C ASP A 204 -3.62 -2.86 -0.27
N SER A 205 -3.04 -1.90 -0.98
CA SER A 205 -3.23 -1.74 -2.43
C SER A 205 -1.89 -1.60 -3.14
N ARG A 206 -1.77 -2.24 -4.31
CA ARG A 206 -0.63 -2.06 -5.21
C ARG A 206 -0.55 -0.63 -5.77
N PHE A 207 -1.67 0.07 -5.85
CA PHE A 207 -1.78 1.38 -6.52
C PHE A 207 -1.88 2.56 -5.55
N VAL A 208 -1.69 2.31 -4.24
CA VAL A 208 -1.58 3.34 -3.20
C VAL A 208 -0.28 3.08 -2.43
N VAL A 209 0.41 4.13 -1.99
CA VAL A 209 1.58 3.98 -1.12
C VAL A 209 1.18 3.29 0.18
N SER A 210 1.99 2.35 0.65
CA SER A 210 1.69 1.57 1.85
C SER A 210 2.50 2.08 3.03
N LEU A 211 1.90 2.09 4.23
CA LEU A 211 2.61 2.40 5.47
C LEU A 211 3.24 1.13 6.03
N ALA A 212 4.55 1.16 6.25
CA ALA A 212 5.32 0.08 6.88
C ALA A 212 5.53 0.32 8.38
N TYR A 213 5.79 1.57 8.77
CA TYR A 213 6.03 1.93 10.16
C TYR A 213 5.51 3.33 10.50
N ALA A 214 4.92 3.51 11.67
CA ALA A 214 4.61 4.80 12.27
C ALA A 214 5.28 4.91 13.65
N TYR A 215 6.15 5.89 13.83
CA TYR A 215 6.85 6.11 15.09
C TYR A 215 7.10 7.59 15.36
N GLU A 216 7.47 7.92 16.59
CA GLU A 216 7.85 9.28 16.95
C GLU A 216 9.32 9.42 17.32
N THR A 217 9.80 10.65 17.22
CA THR A 217 11.08 11.09 17.77
C THR A 217 10.85 12.27 18.72
N LYS A 218 11.95 12.81 19.27
CA LYS A 218 11.90 14.02 20.09
C LYS A 218 11.23 15.20 19.37
N HIS A 219 11.41 15.32 18.05
CA HIS A 219 11.01 16.52 17.29
C HIS A 219 10.01 16.27 16.16
N ALA A 220 9.81 15.02 15.74
CA ALA A 220 8.98 14.70 14.59
C ALA A 220 8.15 13.43 14.78
N LEU A 221 7.02 13.36 14.08
CA LEU A 221 6.26 12.16 13.80
C LEU A 221 6.72 11.59 12.46
N CYS A 222 6.93 10.28 12.38
CA CYS A 222 7.52 9.63 11.21
C CYS A 222 6.57 8.57 10.65
N MET A 223 6.24 8.68 9.36
CA MET A 223 5.61 7.61 8.57
C MET A 223 6.63 7.06 7.58
N VAL A 224 6.87 5.76 7.65
CA VAL A 224 7.76 5.04 6.75
C VAL A 224 6.88 4.37 5.69
N LEU A 225 6.94 4.88 4.48
CA LEU A 225 6.07 4.60 3.35
C LEU A 225 6.85 3.90 2.23
N THR A 226 6.15 3.20 1.35
CA THR A 226 6.69 2.64 0.10
C THR A 226 7.62 3.64 -0.60
N MET A 227 8.81 3.18 -1.02
CA MET A 227 9.77 4.00 -1.75
C MET A 227 9.32 4.17 -3.21
N MET A 228 9.09 5.42 -3.63
CA MET A 228 8.76 5.77 -5.01
C MET A 228 9.92 6.55 -5.62
N SER A 229 10.78 5.86 -6.37
CA SER A 229 12.07 6.41 -6.81
C SER A 229 12.04 7.16 -8.14
N GLY A 230 10.98 6.96 -8.93
CA GLY A 230 10.77 7.54 -10.26
C GLY A 230 10.28 8.98 -10.26
N GLY A 231 10.06 9.59 -9.10
CA GLY A 231 9.54 10.95 -8.95
C GLY A 231 8.02 11.02 -9.13
N ASP A 232 7.50 12.25 -9.10
CA ASP A 232 6.07 12.52 -9.31
C ASP A 232 5.71 12.68 -10.80
N LEU A 233 4.43 12.45 -11.12
CA LEU A 233 3.93 12.52 -12.49
C LEU A 233 3.98 13.94 -13.06
N ARG A 234 3.95 14.98 -12.22
CA ARG A 234 4.10 16.37 -12.67
C ARG A 234 5.42 16.58 -13.39
N PHE A 235 6.51 16.07 -12.82
CA PHE A 235 7.84 16.09 -13.44
C PHE A 235 7.84 15.37 -14.80
N HIS A 236 7.20 14.20 -14.89
CA HIS A 236 7.12 13.44 -16.15
C HIS A 236 6.35 14.17 -17.25
N ILE A 237 5.27 14.86 -16.90
CA ILE A 237 4.46 15.64 -17.86
C ILE A 237 5.20 16.90 -18.34
N SER A 238 5.91 17.57 -17.44
CA SER A 238 6.43 18.94 -17.68
C SER A 238 7.89 18.98 -18.12
N ASN A 239 8.70 18.01 -17.72
CA ASN A 239 10.16 18.09 -17.80
C ASN A 239 10.78 16.99 -18.68
N ILE A 240 10.04 15.95 -19.05
CA ILE A 240 10.54 14.87 -19.91
C ILE A 240 10.06 15.13 -21.34
N GLY A 241 10.95 15.65 -22.19
CA GLY A 241 10.66 15.89 -23.59
C GLY A 241 9.68 17.06 -23.82
N ALA A 242 8.79 16.90 -24.79
CA ALA A 242 7.74 17.88 -25.06
C ALA A 242 6.62 17.74 -24.02
N PRO A 243 5.95 18.84 -23.59
CA PRO A 243 4.88 18.76 -22.61
C PRO A 243 3.75 17.80 -22.99
N GLY A 244 3.38 16.96 -22.02
CA GLY A 244 2.42 15.86 -22.18
C GLY A 244 3.11 14.51 -22.39
N LEU A 245 2.31 13.45 -22.41
CA LEU A 245 2.74 12.06 -22.53
C LEU A 245 2.14 11.43 -23.78
N GLU A 246 2.80 10.39 -24.27
CA GLU A 246 2.28 9.58 -25.37
C GLU A 246 1.04 8.79 -24.93
N ARG A 247 0.11 8.59 -25.88
CA ARG A 247 -1.20 7.99 -25.65
C ARG A 247 -1.14 6.69 -24.83
N ASP A 248 -0.22 5.80 -25.17
CA ASP A 248 -0.13 4.49 -24.51
C ASP A 248 0.30 4.63 -23.03
N ARG A 249 1.18 5.60 -22.72
CA ARG A 249 1.53 5.94 -21.33
C ARG A 249 0.37 6.59 -20.58
N VAL A 250 -0.39 7.48 -21.24
CA VAL A 250 -1.59 8.09 -20.64
C VAL A 250 -2.59 7.00 -20.26
N CYS A 251 -2.91 6.08 -21.19
CA CYS A 251 -3.82 4.97 -20.95
C CYS A 251 -3.33 4.08 -19.80
N PHE A 252 -2.04 3.73 -19.79
CA PHE A 252 -1.46 2.89 -18.76
C PHE A 252 -1.56 3.52 -17.35
N TYR A 253 -1.12 4.77 -17.19
CA TYR A 253 -1.19 5.46 -15.88
C TYR A 253 -2.63 5.74 -15.46
N ALA A 254 -3.52 6.10 -16.39
CA ALA A 254 -4.93 6.30 -16.08
C ALA A 254 -5.58 5.00 -15.57
N ALA A 255 -5.24 3.84 -16.15
CA ALA A 255 -5.73 2.55 -15.69
C ALA A 255 -5.25 2.22 -14.27
N GLU A 256 -3.96 2.42 -13.97
CA GLU A 256 -3.42 2.18 -12.63
C GLU A 256 -4.00 3.14 -11.58
N VAL A 257 -4.18 4.43 -11.91
CA VAL A 257 -4.81 5.40 -11.01
C VAL A 257 -6.27 5.02 -10.77
N CYS A 258 -6.98 4.59 -11.82
CA CYS A 258 -8.34 4.08 -11.72
C CYS A 258 -8.43 2.89 -10.76
N CYS A 259 -7.53 1.90 -10.86
CA CYS A 259 -7.46 0.79 -9.91
C CYS A 259 -7.19 1.26 -8.47
N GLY A 260 -6.33 2.27 -8.28
CA GLY A 260 -6.10 2.89 -6.98
C GLY A 260 -7.35 3.55 -6.39
N LEU A 261 -8.07 4.34 -7.18
CA LEU A 261 -9.33 4.97 -6.77
C LEU A 261 -10.41 3.94 -6.46
N ILE A 262 -10.58 2.91 -7.30
CA ILE A 262 -11.53 1.81 -7.04
C ILE A 262 -11.25 1.17 -5.68
N HIS A 263 -9.99 0.88 -5.36
CA HIS A 263 -9.64 0.28 -4.07
C HIS A 263 -9.93 1.23 -2.89
N LEU A 264 -9.64 2.52 -3.02
CA LEU A 264 -10.01 3.51 -2.00
C LEU A 264 -11.53 3.56 -1.83
N HIS A 265 -12.30 3.58 -2.92
CA HIS A 265 -13.75 3.66 -2.88
C HIS A 265 -14.40 2.40 -2.28
N GLN A 266 -13.89 1.21 -2.62
CA GLN A 266 -14.31 -0.08 -2.04
C GLN A 266 -14.06 -0.15 -0.53
N THR A 267 -13.08 0.59 -0.02
CA THR A 267 -12.80 0.72 1.41
C THR A 267 -13.48 1.94 2.05
N SER A 268 -14.43 2.54 1.33
CA SER A 268 -15.20 3.73 1.70
C SER A 268 -14.32 4.97 1.96
N ILE A 269 -13.20 5.10 1.25
CA ILE A 269 -12.29 6.24 1.36
C ILE A 269 -12.45 7.13 0.14
N LEU A 270 -12.73 8.40 0.38
CA LEU A 270 -12.78 9.47 -0.61
C LEU A 270 -11.45 10.24 -0.58
N TYR A 271 -10.73 10.34 -1.71
CA TYR A 271 -9.34 10.79 -1.73
C TYR A 271 -9.17 12.31 -1.75
N ARG A 272 -9.92 13.03 -2.60
CA ARG A 272 -10.07 14.51 -2.65
C ARG A 272 -8.86 15.35 -3.07
N ASP A 273 -7.70 14.77 -3.36
CA ASP A 273 -6.51 15.54 -3.81
C ASP A 273 -5.78 14.90 -4.98
N LEU A 274 -6.53 14.42 -5.98
CA LEU A 274 -5.95 13.85 -7.19
C LEU A 274 -5.37 14.93 -8.11
N LYS A 275 -4.04 14.90 -8.25
CA LYS A 275 -3.23 15.80 -9.09
C LYS A 275 -1.90 15.13 -9.46
N PRO A 276 -1.20 15.57 -10.51
CA PRO A 276 0.05 14.95 -10.94
C PRO A 276 1.13 14.85 -9.85
N GLU A 277 1.21 15.83 -8.94
CA GLU A 277 2.20 15.86 -7.86
C GLU A 277 2.01 14.72 -6.85
N ASN A 278 0.79 14.20 -6.71
CA ASN A 278 0.47 13.14 -5.75
C ASN A 278 0.53 11.73 -6.37
N ILE A 279 0.81 11.61 -7.67
CA ILE A 279 1.00 10.33 -8.36
C ILE A 279 2.50 10.09 -8.50
N LEU A 280 3.02 9.07 -7.82
CA LEU A 280 4.45 8.80 -7.77
C LEU A 280 4.79 7.53 -8.55
N LEU A 281 5.98 7.49 -9.17
CA LEU A 281 6.48 6.34 -9.91
C LEU A 281 7.51 5.55 -9.11
N ASP A 282 7.47 4.23 -9.22
CA ASP A 282 8.54 3.35 -8.72
C ASP A 282 9.67 3.17 -9.76
N ASP A 283 10.64 2.32 -9.46
CA ASP A 283 11.78 2.00 -10.32
C ASP A 283 11.41 1.16 -11.56
N ASN A 284 10.27 0.47 -11.53
CA ASN A 284 9.74 -0.28 -12.66
C ASN A 284 8.79 0.57 -13.54
N GLY A 285 8.49 1.80 -13.10
CA GLY A 285 7.64 2.74 -13.83
C GLY A 285 6.14 2.61 -13.53
N HIS A 286 5.75 1.81 -12.54
CA HIS A 286 4.37 1.73 -12.06
C HIS A 286 4.04 2.92 -11.16
N ILE A 287 2.79 3.39 -11.21
CA ILE A 287 2.35 4.49 -10.37
C ILE A 287 1.76 4.02 -9.03
N ARG A 288 1.78 4.92 -8.04
CA ARG A 288 0.95 4.82 -6.84
C ARG A 288 0.41 6.20 -6.45
N ILE A 289 -0.83 6.21 -5.98
CA ILE A 289 -1.43 7.37 -5.31
C ILE A 289 -0.73 7.56 -3.96
N SER A 290 -0.38 8.81 -3.64
CA SER A 290 0.28 9.21 -2.40
C SER A 290 -0.45 10.35 -1.70
N ASP A 291 0.01 10.75 -0.51
CA ASP A 291 -0.52 11.86 0.29
C ASP A 291 -2.04 11.79 0.57
N LEU A 292 -2.42 11.03 1.59
CA LEU A 292 -3.82 10.86 2.01
C LEU A 292 -4.26 11.91 3.05
N GLY A 293 -3.52 13.02 3.17
CA GLY A 293 -3.78 14.06 4.17
C GLY A 293 -5.20 14.63 4.10
N LEU A 294 -5.75 14.78 2.89
CA LEU A 294 -7.11 15.28 2.68
C LEU A 294 -8.15 14.17 2.50
N ALA A 295 -7.76 12.90 2.50
CA ALA A 295 -8.70 11.80 2.32
C ALA A 295 -9.61 11.63 3.56
N VAL A 296 -10.81 11.09 3.36
CA VAL A 296 -11.77 10.83 4.44
C VAL A 296 -12.43 9.48 4.26
N ARG A 297 -12.73 8.81 5.37
CA ARG A 297 -13.58 7.63 5.36
C ARG A 297 -15.04 8.06 5.44
N LEU A 298 -15.83 7.67 4.45
CA LEU A 298 -17.27 7.85 4.43
C LEU A 298 -17.94 6.76 5.25
N SER A 299 -18.98 7.13 5.99
CA SER A 299 -19.96 6.17 6.49
C SER A 299 -20.84 5.68 5.33
N GLU A 300 -21.39 4.48 5.45
CA GLU A 300 -22.25 3.91 4.41
C GLU A 300 -23.43 4.85 4.06
N GLY A 301 -23.60 5.13 2.77
CA GLY A 301 -24.63 6.04 2.26
C GLY A 301 -24.43 7.54 2.61
N SER A 302 -23.34 7.91 3.27
CA SER A 302 -23.07 9.31 3.64
C SER A 302 -22.27 10.07 2.59
N LEU A 303 -22.55 11.37 2.49
CA LEU A 303 -21.79 12.34 1.71
C LEU A 303 -21.04 13.28 2.66
N VAL A 304 -19.98 13.91 2.18
CA VAL A 304 -19.24 14.93 2.93
C VAL A 304 -19.50 16.31 2.34
N ARG A 305 -19.31 17.32 3.19
CA ARG A 305 -19.31 18.72 2.78
C ARG A 305 -18.03 19.37 3.24
N GLY A 306 -17.41 20.17 2.37
CA GLY A 306 -16.20 20.93 2.67
C GLY A 306 -15.34 21.15 1.45
N ARG A 307 -14.88 22.40 1.26
CA ARG A 307 -14.01 22.80 0.16
C ARG A 307 -12.56 22.48 0.48
N VAL A 308 -12.10 21.33 0.03
CA VAL A 308 -10.72 20.85 0.20
C VAL A 308 -10.21 20.25 -1.11
N GLY A 309 -8.88 20.23 -1.27
CA GLY A 309 -8.21 19.77 -2.49
C GLY A 309 -7.37 20.89 -3.10
N THR A 310 -6.92 20.68 -4.33
CA THR A 310 -6.10 21.66 -5.06
C THR A 310 -6.93 22.38 -6.12
N LEU A 311 -6.96 23.72 -6.07
CA LEU A 311 -7.72 24.53 -7.01
C LEU A 311 -7.24 24.31 -8.46
N GLY A 312 -8.17 23.94 -9.35
CA GLY A 312 -7.87 23.44 -10.70
C GLY A 312 -8.17 21.95 -10.88
N TYR A 313 -8.17 21.18 -9.79
CA TYR A 313 -8.53 19.75 -9.75
C TYR A 313 -9.76 19.48 -8.87
N MET A 314 -10.19 20.44 -8.05
CA MET A 314 -11.46 20.36 -7.32
C MET A 314 -12.62 20.28 -8.31
N ALA A 315 -13.55 19.36 -8.03
CA ALA A 315 -14.77 19.22 -8.81
C ALA A 315 -15.73 20.40 -8.61
N PRO A 316 -16.62 20.71 -9.58
CA PRO A 316 -17.58 21.79 -9.46
C PRO A 316 -18.43 21.71 -8.18
N GLU A 317 -18.85 20.51 -7.78
CA GLU A 317 -19.62 20.28 -6.55
C GLU A 317 -18.81 20.57 -5.28
N VAL A 318 -17.48 20.41 -5.32
CA VAL A 318 -16.59 20.75 -4.19
C VAL A 318 -16.41 22.26 -4.09
N ILE A 319 -16.18 22.94 -5.22
CA ILE A 319 -16.07 24.41 -5.29
C ILE A 319 -17.40 25.06 -4.90
N GLY A 320 -18.51 24.46 -5.33
CA GLY A 320 -19.87 24.86 -4.98
C GLY A 320 -20.27 24.52 -3.54
N HIS A 321 -19.37 23.99 -2.69
CA HIS A 321 -19.67 23.63 -1.30
C HIS A 321 -20.87 22.68 -1.12
N GLU A 322 -21.08 21.82 -2.11
CA GLU A 322 -22.16 20.84 -2.12
C GLU A 322 -21.81 19.64 -1.24
N HIS A 323 -22.79 18.78 -1.02
CA HIS A 323 -22.51 17.45 -0.49
C HIS A 323 -22.03 16.57 -1.64
N TYR A 324 -20.86 15.96 -1.48
CA TYR A 324 -20.25 15.13 -2.52
C TYR A 324 -19.72 13.82 -1.96
N GLY A 325 -19.54 12.87 -2.87
CA GLY A 325 -18.98 11.55 -2.60
C GLY A 325 -17.87 11.24 -3.60
N MET A 326 -17.81 9.98 -4.03
CA MET A 326 -16.74 9.47 -4.90
C MET A 326 -16.65 10.14 -6.29
N SER A 327 -17.68 10.90 -6.72
CA SER A 327 -17.68 11.65 -7.98
C SER A 327 -16.50 12.63 -8.09
N ALA A 328 -16.11 13.26 -6.97
CA ALA A 328 -15.05 14.25 -6.95
C ALA A 328 -13.69 13.66 -7.37
N ASP A 329 -13.42 12.39 -7.03
CA ASP A 329 -12.18 11.71 -7.43
C ASP A 329 -12.17 11.39 -8.93
N TRP A 330 -13.34 11.06 -9.51
CA TRP A 330 -13.47 10.80 -10.95
C TRP A 330 -13.32 12.07 -11.78
N TRP A 331 -13.78 13.22 -11.28
CA TRP A 331 -13.43 14.52 -11.86
C TRP A 331 -11.92 14.76 -11.85
N GLY A 332 -11.27 14.50 -10.71
CA GLY A 332 -9.81 14.60 -10.60
C GLY A 332 -9.08 13.70 -11.60
N LEU A 333 -9.59 12.49 -11.87
CA LEU A 333 -9.04 11.58 -12.87
C LEU A 333 -9.18 12.15 -14.29
N GLY A 334 -10.33 12.76 -14.62
CA GLY A 334 -10.53 13.46 -15.89
C GLY A 334 -9.52 14.60 -16.08
N CYS A 335 -9.32 15.42 -15.04
CA CYS A 335 -8.31 16.48 -15.06
C CYS A 335 -6.88 15.92 -15.26
N LEU A 336 -6.57 14.81 -14.60
CA LEU A 336 -5.27 14.15 -14.72
C LEU A 336 -5.02 13.60 -16.13
N ILE A 337 -6.00 12.91 -16.72
CA ILE A 337 -5.92 12.40 -18.10
C ILE A 337 -5.76 13.53 -19.10
N TYR A 338 -6.53 14.61 -18.91
CA TYR A 338 -6.41 15.81 -19.71
C TYR A 338 -4.99 16.37 -19.65
N GLU A 339 -4.45 16.59 -18.45
CA GLU A 339 -3.13 17.20 -18.27
C GLU A 339 -2.00 16.29 -18.78
N MET A 340 -2.10 14.98 -18.56
CA MET A 340 -1.17 14.02 -19.15
C MET A 340 -1.17 14.10 -20.68
N THR A 341 -2.32 14.34 -21.33
CA THR A 341 -2.41 14.39 -22.79
C THR A 341 -2.01 15.76 -23.36
N ALA A 342 -2.54 16.83 -22.77
CA ALA A 342 -2.36 18.20 -23.25
C ALA A 342 -1.00 18.80 -22.84
N GLY A 343 -0.41 18.33 -21.73
CA GLY A 343 0.77 18.92 -21.10
C GLY A 343 0.47 20.16 -20.25
N GLN A 344 -0.81 20.46 -20.02
CA GLN A 344 -1.30 21.55 -19.17
C GLN A 344 -2.69 21.20 -18.63
N PRO A 345 -3.08 21.72 -17.44
CA PRO A 345 -4.39 21.46 -16.85
C PRO A 345 -5.55 22.05 -17.70
N PRO A 346 -6.76 21.48 -17.61
CA PRO A 346 -7.89 21.80 -18.51
C PRO A 346 -8.37 23.25 -18.47
N PHE A 347 -8.25 23.91 -17.32
CA PHE A 347 -8.81 25.26 -17.12
C PHE A 347 -7.73 26.33 -16.92
N ARG A 348 -6.45 25.98 -17.03
CA ARG A 348 -5.33 26.93 -16.88
C ARG A 348 -4.33 26.76 -18.02
N ALA A 349 -4.33 27.73 -18.93
CA ALA A 349 -3.39 27.77 -20.05
C ALA A 349 -1.97 28.10 -19.58
N ARG A 350 -0.97 27.71 -20.39
CA ARG A 350 0.43 28.02 -20.10
C ARG A 350 0.69 29.52 -20.01
N GLY A 351 1.25 29.97 -18.89
CA GLY A 351 1.52 31.39 -18.62
C GLY A 351 0.32 32.17 -18.09
N ASP A 352 -0.84 31.54 -17.97
CA ASP A 352 -2.01 32.11 -17.31
C ASP A 352 -1.91 31.94 -15.78
N HIS A 353 -2.17 33.02 -15.05
CA HIS A 353 -2.18 33.06 -13.60
C HIS A 353 -3.52 33.66 -13.14
N PRO A 354 -4.64 32.95 -13.37
CA PRO A 354 -5.95 33.45 -13.03
C PRO A 354 -6.06 33.60 -11.51
N SER A 355 -6.81 34.61 -11.07
CA SER A 355 -7.20 34.73 -9.66
C SER A 355 -8.00 33.49 -9.22
N ALA A 356 -8.06 33.22 -7.92
CA ALA A 356 -8.83 32.09 -7.40
C ALA A 356 -10.28 32.11 -7.88
N SER A 357 -10.96 33.26 -7.77
CA SER A 357 -12.35 33.42 -8.23
C SER A 357 -12.52 33.27 -9.74
N GLU A 358 -11.54 33.69 -10.54
CA GLU A 358 -11.58 33.46 -11.99
C GLU A 358 -11.43 31.96 -12.30
N MET A 359 -10.53 31.28 -11.59
CA MET A 359 -10.30 29.85 -11.74
C MET A 359 -11.57 29.05 -11.39
N GLU A 360 -12.23 29.39 -10.28
CA GLU A 360 -13.52 28.81 -9.91
C GLU A 360 -14.59 29.02 -10.98
N ARG A 361 -14.72 30.26 -11.48
CA ARG A 361 -15.67 30.59 -12.55
C ARG A 361 -15.38 29.75 -13.80
N LYS A 362 -14.11 29.59 -14.20
CA LYS A 362 -13.72 28.75 -15.34
C LYS A 362 -14.16 27.30 -15.11
N ILE A 363 -13.89 26.72 -13.94
CA ILE A 363 -14.29 25.34 -13.61
C ILE A 363 -15.82 25.15 -13.66
N GLN A 364 -16.59 26.13 -13.18
CA GLN A 364 -18.06 26.04 -13.14
C GLN A 364 -18.74 26.32 -14.47
N THR A 365 -18.16 27.17 -15.34
CA THR A 365 -18.88 27.73 -16.51
C THR A 365 -18.25 27.42 -17.85
N GLN A 366 -16.94 27.16 -17.90
CA GLN A 366 -16.23 26.93 -19.15
C GLN A 366 -16.19 25.44 -19.48
N ARG A 367 -16.35 25.12 -20.77
CA ARG A 367 -16.08 23.77 -21.28
C ARG A 367 -14.60 23.67 -21.62
N GLU A 368 -13.99 22.56 -21.23
CA GLU A 368 -12.62 22.23 -21.63
C GLU A 368 -12.51 22.06 -23.15
N GLU A 369 -11.37 22.47 -23.70
CA GLU A 369 -11.08 22.40 -25.13
C GLU A 369 -10.13 21.23 -25.41
N TYR A 370 -10.41 20.45 -26.45
CA TYR A 370 -9.61 19.28 -26.80
C TYR A 370 -8.88 19.50 -28.11
N SER A 371 -7.54 19.48 -28.06
CA SER A 371 -6.69 19.52 -29.26
C SER A 371 -6.70 18.18 -30.02
N ASP A 372 -6.01 18.14 -31.16
CA ASP A 372 -5.84 16.94 -31.99
C ASP A 372 -5.02 15.83 -31.31
N LYS A 373 -4.41 16.12 -30.15
CA LYS A 373 -3.76 15.10 -29.31
C LYS A 373 -4.75 14.12 -28.69
N PHE A 374 -6.04 14.47 -28.60
CA PHE A 374 -7.05 13.65 -27.95
C PHE A 374 -7.77 12.74 -28.96
N SER A 375 -7.74 11.43 -28.71
CA SER A 375 -8.60 10.49 -29.41
C SER A 375 -10.07 10.70 -29.02
N LYS A 376 -11.01 10.12 -29.77
CA LYS A 376 -12.44 10.19 -29.44
C LYS A 376 -12.71 9.61 -28.04
N GLU A 377 -12.11 8.47 -27.74
CA GLU A 377 -12.25 7.76 -26.47
C GLU A 377 -11.70 8.59 -25.31
N ALA A 378 -10.58 9.30 -25.51
CA ALA A 378 -10.02 10.20 -24.51
C ALA A 378 -10.93 11.40 -24.23
N LYS A 379 -11.61 11.93 -25.25
CA LYS A 379 -12.62 13.00 -25.10
C LYS A 379 -13.85 12.50 -24.34
N ASP A 380 -14.34 11.31 -24.67
CA ASP A 380 -15.52 10.72 -24.03
C ASP A 380 -15.26 10.45 -22.53
N LEU A 381 -14.07 9.97 -22.16
CA LEU A 381 -13.68 9.74 -20.76
C LEU A 381 -13.60 11.04 -19.95
N CYS A 382 -13.11 12.13 -20.55
CA CYS A 382 -13.00 13.43 -19.88
C CYS A 382 -14.36 14.16 -19.75
N THR A 383 -15.32 13.88 -20.64
CA THR A 383 -16.63 14.56 -20.68
C THR A 383 -17.73 13.87 -19.85
N SER A 384 -17.52 12.60 -19.46
CA SER A 384 -18.49 11.77 -18.72
C SER A 384 -18.93 12.25 -17.31
N PRO A 385 -18.11 12.94 -16.48
CA PRO A 385 -18.47 13.22 -15.07
C PRO A 385 -19.56 14.28 -14.78
N ARG A 386 -20.36 14.73 -15.76
CA ARG A 386 -21.05 16.04 -15.73
C ARG A 386 -22.47 16.13 -15.14
N HIS A 387 -22.85 15.33 -14.13
CA HIS A 387 -24.21 15.46 -13.55
C HIS A 387 -24.24 15.60 -12.02
N VAL A 388 -24.04 16.82 -11.48
CA VAL A 388 -24.58 17.30 -10.17
C VAL A 388 -24.71 18.85 -10.19
N TYR A 389 -25.73 19.42 -9.51
CA TYR A 389 -26.07 20.85 -9.43
C TYR A 389 -26.08 21.38 -7.96
N CYS A 390 -25.46 22.56 -7.72
CA CYS A 390 -25.91 23.78 -6.96
C CYS A 390 -25.10 24.30 -5.70
N SER A 391 -24.48 25.49 -5.86
CA SER A 391 -24.30 26.71 -4.99
C SER A 391 -23.42 26.83 -3.69
N ASP A 392 -22.33 27.63 -3.87
CA ASP A 392 -21.49 28.59 -3.08
C ASP A 392 -21.13 28.52 -1.56
N VAL A 393 -19.83 28.80 -1.27
CA VAL A 393 -19.22 29.97 -0.53
C VAL A 393 -17.80 29.70 0.12
N GLN A 394 -16.72 30.28 -0.46
CA GLN A 394 -15.46 30.88 0.10
C GLN A 394 -14.21 30.07 0.61
N ASP A 395 -13.06 30.77 0.50
CA ASP A 395 -11.61 30.43 0.39
C ASP A 395 -10.74 30.64 1.66
N ILE A 396 -9.55 29.98 1.76
CA ILE A 396 -8.38 30.44 2.56
C ILE A 396 -7.01 30.00 1.93
N GLU A 397 -6.02 30.92 1.99
CA GLU A 397 -4.62 30.88 1.47
C GLU A 397 -3.51 30.44 2.49
N GLU A 398 -2.27 30.36 1.99
CA GLU A 398 -1.04 29.74 2.52
C GLU A 398 -0.05 30.68 3.26
N PHE A 399 0.85 30.14 4.12
CA PHE A 399 1.84 30.90 4.92
C PHE A 399 3.18 30.20 5.27
N SER A 400 4.13 31.05 5.73
CA SER A 400 5.56 30.90 6.04
C SER A 400 5.95 30.33 7.44
N SER A 401 7.27 30.17 7.66
CA SER A 401 7.94 29.49 8.78
C SER A 401 7.75 30.11 10.18
N VAL A 402 7.93 29.31 11.25
CA VAL A 402 7.36 29.53 12.59
C VAL A 402 8.40 29.60 13.70
N LYS A 403 8.24 30.53 14.66
CA LYS A 403 8.89 30.53 15.98
C LYS A 403 7.83 30.61 17.09
N GLY A 404 8.07 30.00 18.27
CA GLY A 404 7.27 30.23 19.49
C GLY A 404 6.25 29.15 19.91
N VAL A 405 6.34 27.91 19.43
CA VAL A 405 5.40 26.83 19.79
C VAL A 405 5.96 25.92 20.89
N THR A 406 5.22 25.77 21.99
CA THR A 406 5.58 24.88 23.13
C THR A 406 4.66 23.66 23.16
N LEU A 407 5.24 22.46 23.33
CA LEU A 407 4.50 21.20 23.45
C LEU A 407 3.99 20.99 24.89
N ASN A 408 2.79 20.45 25.06
CA ASN A 408 2.11 20.23 26.36
C ASN A 408 1.63 18.77 26.52
N GLN A 409 1.00 18.44 27.66
CA GLN A 409 0.58 17.05 27.96
C GLN A 409 -0.52 16.51 27.04
N THR A 410 -1.43 17.35 26.53
CA THR A 410 -2.47 16.91 25.58
C THR A 410 -1.85 16.43 24.25
N ASP A 411 -0.71 16.99 23.86
CA ASP A 411 0.02 16.56 22.65
C ASP A 411 0.57 15.13 22.79
N ASN A 412 0.93 14.70 24.00
CA ASN A 412 1.48 13.35 24.25
C ASN A 412 0.45 12.23 24.00
N SER A 413 -0.84 12.48 24.26
CA SER A 413 -1.91 11.53 23.95
C SER A 413 -2.04 11.33 22.44
N PHE A 414 -1.95 12.42 21.67
CA PHE A 414 -1.92 12.37 20.21
C PHE A 414 -0.69 11.60 19.69
N TYR A 415 0.51 11.92 20.21
CA TYR A 415 1.73 11.23 19.79
C TYR A 415 1.71 9.73 20.10
N SER A 416 1.15 9.33 21.24
CA SER A 416 0.98 7.92 21.60
C SER A 416 0.02 7.18 20.65
N LYS A 417 -1.06 7.84 20.17
CA LYS A 417 -1.97 7.24 19.17
C LYS A 417 -1.34 7.11 17.79
N PHE A 418 -0.40 8.01 17.48
CA PHE A 418 0.34 7.98 16.23
C PHE A 418 1.41 6.87 16.22
N ASN A 419 2.09 6.64 17.34
CA ASN A 419 3.21 5.70 17.47
C ASN A 419 2.75 4.25 17.62
N THR A 420 2.24 3.65 16.54
CA THR A 420 1.76 2.25 16.49
C THR A 420 2.85 1.23 16.15
N GLY A 421 4.05 1.68 15.75
CA GLY A 421 5.16 0.80 15.42
C GLY A 421 5.06 0.26 13.99
N SER A 422 5.24 -1.05 13.80
CA SER A 422 5.15 -1.69 12.49
C SER A 422 3.70 -1.97 12.09
N VAL A 423 3.38 -1.78 10.82
CA VAL A 423 2.11 -2.21 10.23
C VAL A 423 2.24 -3.68 9.82
N PRO A 424 1.35 -4.59 10.27
CA PRO A 424 1.59 -6.03 10.14
C PRO A 424 1.80 -6.55 8.71
N ILE A 425 0.91 -6.22 7.77
CA ILE A 425 0.94 -6.78 6.41
C ILE A 425 2.21 -6.35 5.67
N THR A 426 2.50 -5.05 5.67
CA THR A 426 3.68 -4.47 5.01
C THR A 426 4.99 -4.93 5.68
N TRP A 427 5.01 -5.05 7.01
CA TRP A 427 6.17 -5.60 7.73
C TRP A 427 6.44 -7.06 7.39
N GLN A 428 5.39 -7.88 7.29
CA GLN A 428 5.51 -9.29 6.92
C GLN A 428 5.97 -9.46 5.47
N ASN A 429 5.46 -8.64 4.54
CA ASN A 429 5.97 -8.59 3.17
C ASN A 429 7.45 -8.20 3.13
N GLU A 430 7.88 -7.20 3.89
CA GLU A 430 9.30 -6.83 4.01
C GLU A 430 10.17 -8.03 4.42
N MET A 431 9.76 -8.79 5.44
CA MET A 431 10.51 -9.97 5.89
C MET A 431 10.59 -11.04 4.79
N ILE A 432 9.55 -11.20 3.99
CA ILE A 432 9.49 -12.18 2.90
C ILE A 432 10.36 -11.75 1.72
N GLU A 433 10.17 -10.53 1.23
CA GLU A 433 10.83 -9.97 0.04
C GLU A 433 12.34 -9.87 0.23
N THR A 434 12.79 -9.51 1.44
CA THR A 434 14.22 -9.43 1.77
C THR A 434 14.86 -10.80 2.04
N GLY A 435 14.10 -11.89 1.95
CA GLY A 435 14.59 -13.24 2.23
C GLY A 435 14.76 -13.57 3.72
N CYS A 436 14.57 -12.60 4.62
CA CYS A 436 14.68 -12.80 6.07
C CYS A 436 13.76 -13.92 6.57
N PHE A 437 12.52 -14.01 6.07
CA PHE A 437 11.60 -15.08 6.42
C PHE A 437 12.17 -16.44 6.03
N ARG A 438 12.68 -16.60 4.80
CA ARG A 438 13.25 -17.86 4.32
C ARG A 438 14.46 -18.28 5.14
N GLU A 439 15.34 -17.35 5.47
CA GLU A 439 16.57 -17.63 6.22
C GLU A 439 16.33 -17.92 7.70
N LEU A 440 15.33 -17.28 8.31
CA LEU A 440 15.08 -17.39 9.74
C LEU A 440 14.01 -18.41 10.09
N ASN A 441 13.10 -18.72 9.17
CA ASN A 441 12.01 -19.66 9.40
C ASN A 441 12.46 -21.13 9.26
N ILE A 442 13.39 -21.56 10.10
CA ILE A 442 13.98 -22.90 10.09
C ILE A 442 13.31 -23.79 11.15
N PHE A 443 13.01 -25.04 10.80
CA PHE A 443 12.52 -26.07 11.72
C PHE A 443 13.60 -27.13 11.97
N GLY A 444 13.40 -28.00 12.96
CA GLY A 444 14.31 -29.11 13.24
C GLY A 444 14.34 -30.16 12.13
N PRO A 445 15.30 -31.09 12.17
CA PRO A 445 15.41 -32.17 11.18
C PRO A 445 14.10 -32.94 11.03
N ALA A 446 13.78 -33.36 9.80
CA ALA A 446 12.56 -34.11 9.48
C ALA A 446 11.25 -33.44 9.96
N GLY A 447 11.20 -32.11 10.04
CA GLY A 447 10.00 -31.38 10.45
C GLY A 447 9.74 -31.40 11.96
N THR A 448 10.77 -31.61 12.77
CA THR A 448 10.68 -31.54 14.24
C THR A 448 10.73 -30.10 14.76
N ARG A 449 10.41 -29.89 16.04
CA ARG A 449 10.55 -28.59 16.71
C ARG A 449 12.03 -28.19 16.75
N SER A 450 12.33 -26.94 16.39
CA SER A 450 13.65 -26.35 16.61
C SER A 450 13.83 -26.00 18.10
N PRO A 451 15.08 -25.81 18.60
CA PRO A 451 15.32 -25.53 20.02
C PRO A 451 14.58 -24.30 20.56
N ASP A 452 14.33 -23.29 19.73
CA ASP A 452 13.56 -22.10 20.09
C ASP A 452 12.04 -22.33 20.18
N LEU A 453 11.56 -23.47 19.68
CA LEU A 453 10.17 -23.95 19.72
C LEU A 453 9.96 -25.07 20.76
N ASP A 454 11.00 -25.53 21.45
CA ASP A 454 10.90 -26.60 22.45
C ASP A 454 10.55 -26.02 23.83
N TRP A 455 9.34 -26.30 24.29
CA TRP A 455 8.80 -25.84 25.58
C TRP A 455 9.41 -26.54 26.79
N SER A 456 10.03 -27.72 26.58
CA SER A 456 10.61 -28.54 27.65
C SER A 456 12.04 -28.10 28.02
N GLN A 457 12.72 -27.37 27.13
CA GLN A 457 14.04 -26.82 27.40
C GLN A 457 13.91 -25.48 28.11
N ASN A 458 14.30 -25.43 29.39
CA ASN A 458 14.57 -24.16 30.07
C ASN A 458 15.59 -23.39 29.23
N PRO A 459 15.45 -22.06 29.03
CA PRO A 459 16.41 -21.29 28.26
C PRO A 459 17.74 -21.32 29.01
N GLY A 460 18.60 -22.29 28.69
CA GLY A 460 20.01 -22.23 29.05
C GLY A 460 20.56 -20.88 28.60
N SER A 461 21.50 -20.32 29.38
CA SER A 461 22.16 -19.03 29.15
C SER A 461 22.07 -18.58 27.68
N PRO A 462 21.41 -17.44 27.38
CA PRO A 462 20.77 -17.21 26.10
C PRO A 462 21.79 -17.29 24.97
N LYS A 463 21.84 -18.44 24.29
CA LYS A 463 22.40 -18.48 22.94
C LYS A 463 21.42 -17.70 22.09
N ARG A 464 21.65 -16.39 21.95
CA ARG A 464 20.83 -15.48 21.13
C ARG A 464 20.49 -16.20 19.82
N SER A 465 19.20 -16.40 19.58
CA SER A 465 18.73 -16.97 18.31
C SER A 465 19.24 -16.11 17.16
N LEU A 466 19.34 -16.65 15.95
CA LEU A 466 19.75 -15.85 14.79
C LEU A 466 18.80 -14.65 14.60
N MET A 467 17.49 -14.85 14.83
CA MET A 467 16.48 -13.79 14.87
C MET A 467 16.84 -12.71 15.91
N ASP A 468 17.17 -13.09 17.13
CA ASP A 468 17.57 -12.12 18.17
C ASP A 468 18.84 -11.36 17.78
N ARG A 469 19.83 -12.02 17.17
CA ARG A 469 21.08 -11.34 16.77
C ARG A 469 20.83 -10.29 15.69
N ILE A 470 19.95 -10.55 14.74
CA ILE A 470 19.64 -9.61 13.65
C ILE A 470 18.83 -8.43 14.17
N PHE A 471 17.86 -8.68 15.06
CA PHE A 471 16.95 -7.63 15.54
C PHE A 471 17.38 -6.93 16.85
N HIS A 472 18.41 -7.41 17.58
CA HIS A 472 18.91 -6.77 18.82
C HIS A 472 20.31 -6.16 18.74
N ARG A 473 21.07 -6.27 17.63
CA ARG A 473 22.50 -5.91 17.62
C ARG A 473 22.81 -4.46 18.00
N HIS A 474 21.84 -3.54 18.05
CA HIS A 474 22.09 -2.09 18.20
C HIS A 474 21.28 -1.38 19.30
N GLN A 475 20.76 -2.12 20.30
CA GLN A 475 20.16 -1.51 21.50
C GLN A 475 21.18 -1.14 22.60
N THR A 476 22.49 -1.37 22.40
CA THR A 476 23.48 -0.83 23.36
C THR A 476 23.59 0.67 23.16
N SER A 477 23.12 1.39 24.18
CA SER A 477 23.23 2.83 24.36
C SER A 477 24.70 3.25 24.43
N ASP A 478 25.20 3.90 23.39
CA ASP A 478 26.32 4.82 23.54
C ASP A 478 25.77 6.19 23.97
N PRO A 479 26.33 6.81 25.03
CA PRO A 479 25.91 8.14 25.46
C PRO A 479 26.31 9.18 24.41
N ALA A 480 25.51 10.23 24.33
CA ALA A 480 25.59 11.30 23.36
C ALA A 480 27.00 11.87 23.15
N THR A 481 27.40 11.94 21.89
CA THR A 481 28.21 13.06 21.37
C THR A 481 27.50 13.61 20.14
N GLU A 482 26.76 14.69 20.35
CA GLU A 482 26.40 15.65 19.31
C GLU A 482 27.69 16.32 18.77
N ASP A 483 27.61 16.82 17.54
CA ASP A 483 28.66 17.49 16.75
C ASP A 483 29.70 16.61 16.03
N GLY A 484 29.26 16.03 14.90
CA GLY A 484 30.12 15.69 13.78
C GLY A 484 29.69 16.45 12.53
N LYS A 485 30.22 17.66 12.32
CA LYS A 485 30.17 18.35 11.01
C LYS A 485 30.86 17.47 9.96
N GLN A 486 30.09 16.68 9.20
CA GLN A 486 30.61 16.05 7.99
C GLN A 486 30.71 17.10 6.89
N LYS A 487 31.95 17.40 6.52
CA LYS A 487 32.31 18.20 5.33
C LYS A 487 31.61 17.60 4.10
N LEU A 488 30.78 18.42 3.46
CA LEU A 488 30.29 18.20 2.10
C LEU A 488 31.51 18.16 1.16
N LEU A 489 31.70 17.05 0.46
CA LEU A 489 32.55 16.99 -0.74
C LEU A 489 31.70 17.44 -1.94
N PRO A 490 32.22 18.30 -2.83
CA PRO A 490 31.45 18.81 -3.96
C PRO A 490 31.13 17.70 -4.97
N SER A 491 29.92 17.80 -5.53
CA SER A 491 29.40 16.99 -6.62
C SER A 491 30.12 17.32 -7.94
N GLU A 492 31.13 16.55 -8.32
CA GLU A 492 31.64 16.50 -9.70
C GLU A 492 32.63 15.35 -9.85
N THR A 493 32.15 14.14 -10.19
CA THR A 493 32.82 13.10 -11.03
C THR A 493 32.08 11.76 -10.94
N TYR A 494 30.93 11.62 -11.60
CA TYR A 494 30.44 10.30 -12.07
C TYR A 494 29.64 10.49 -13.37
N MET A 495 30.35 10.95 -14.39
CA MET A 495 29.98 10.72 -15.79
C MET A 495 31.27 10.47 -16.56
N LYS A 496 31.62 9.18 -16.74
CA LYS A 496 32.21 8.60 -17.96
C LYS A 496 32.78 7.21 -17.69
N SER A 497 32.63 6.37 -18.71
CA SER A 497 33.08 4.96 -18.86
C SER A 497 32.23 3.93 -18.10
N GLY A 498 31.65 2.90 -18.70
CA GLY A 498 31.60 2.40 -20.08
C GLY A 498 30.40 1.44 -20.20
N LEU A 499 29.61 1.52 -21.26
CA LEU A 499 29.71 0.65 -22.43
C LEU A 499 29.56 -0.84 -22.09
N LEU A 500 28.35 -1.36 -22.29
CA LEU A 500 28.14 -2.67 -22.91
C LEU A 500 26.88 -2.59 -23.78
N ARG A 501 27.13 -2.65 -25.10
CA ARG A 501 26.17 -2.87 -26.18
C ARG A 501 25.66 -4.31 -26.12
N THR A 502 24.37 -4.48 -26.42
CA THR A 502 23.78 -5.48 -27.35
C THR A 502 22.28 -5.15 -27.43
N THR A 503 21.69 -4.55 -28.48
CA THR A 503 21.12 -5.20 -29.71
C THR A 503 20.62 -6.63 -29.41
N LEU A 504 19.33 -6.98 -29.50
CA LEU A 504 18.18 -6.53 -30.29
C LEU A 504 16.92 -6.46 -29.41
#